data_AF-A0A2M9WJW1-F1
#
_entry.id   AF-A0A2M9WJW1-F1
#
_cell.length_a   1.000
_cell.length_b   1.000
_cell.length_c   1.000
_cell.angle_alpha   90.00
_cell.angle_beta   90.00
_cell.angle_gamma   90.00
#
_symmetry.space_group_name_H-M   'P 1'
#
loop_
_entity.id
_entity.type
_entity.pdbx_description
1 polymer ?
#
loop_
_entity_poly.entity_id
_entity_poly.type
_entity_poly.pdbx_seq_one_letter_code
_entity_poly.pdbx_strand_id
1 'polypeptide(L)'
;MGIVLLVNDSFFYWPPEWQWLFNNDLVDAFAIIVGIGLIAFVFAGGRSQLANAVLLACSAFFLMMLTVLQLGHVLVMHDYSRLLSIIALIGWLLVIQHLAVFSKTVRRRK
;
A
#
# COMPACT_ATOMS: atom_id res chain seq x y z
N MET A 1 -2.52 8.44 -6.44
CA MET A 1 -1.58 8.49 -5.30
C MET A 1 -0.23 7.88 -5.64
N GLY A 2 -0.14 6.66 -6.20
CA GLY A 2 1.16 6.04 -6.51
C GLY A 2 2.08 6.83 -7.46
N ILE A 3 1.56 7.40 -8.55
CA ILE A 3 2.37 8.23 -9.48
C ILE A 3 2.92 9.50 -8.81
N VAL A 4 2.24 10.02 -7.79
CA VAL A 4 2.67 11.24 -7.07
C VAL A 4 3.87 10.93 -6.16
N LEU A 5 3.99 9.69 -5.67
CA LEU A 5 5.17 9.24 -4.93
C LEU A 5 6.39 9.16 -5.85
N LEU A 6 6.22 8.56 -7.04
CA LEU A 6 7.29 8.36 -8.03
C LEU A 6 7.89 9.63 -8.63
N VAL A 7 7.17 10.74 -8.58
CA VAL A 7 7.62 12.02 -9.18
C VAL A 7 8.22 12.94 -8.11
N ASN A 8 8.09 12.60 -6.83
CA ASN A 8 8.48 13.49 -5.74
C ASN A 8 9.47 12.82 -4.78
N ASP A 9 10.75 13.01 -5.06
CA ASP A 9 11.90 12.52 -4.28
C ASP A 9 11.96 13.09 -2.84
N SER A 10 11.04 14.00 -2.49
CA SER A 10 10.94 14.61 -1.15
C SER A 10 9.54 14.47 -0.54
N PHE A 11 8.76 13.49 -1.00
CA PHE A 11 7.37 13.31 -0.56
C PHE A 11 7.25 13.08 0.96
N PHE A 12 8.15 12.27 1.53
CA PHE A 12 8.25 12.04 2.97
C PHE A 12 9.40 12.84 3.56
N TYR A 13 9.08 13.93 4.25
CA TYR A 13 10.07 14.70 5.03
C TYR A 13 10.03 14.33 6.53
N TRP A 14 9.13 13.44 6.93
CA TRP A 14 9.09 12.88 8.28
C TRP A 14 8.96 11.35 8.25
N PRO A 15 9.71 10.60 9.07
CA PRO A 15 10.71 11.07 10.03
C PRO A 15 12.03 11.48 9.36
N PRO A 16 12.69 12.57 9.82
CA PRO A 16 13.86 13.16 9.14
C PRO A 16 15.05 12.20 9.03
N GLU A 17 15.26 11.36 10.05
CA GLU A 17 16.33 10.36 10.11
C GLU A 17 16.22 9.29 9.01
N TRP A 18 15.01 8.99 8.54
CA TRP A 18 14.74 7.88 7.60
C TRP A 18 14.25 8.35 6.23
N GLN A 19 14.38 9.64 5.92
CA GLN A 19 14.00 10.19 4.61
C GLN A 19 14.71 9.45 3.45
N TRP A 20 16.00 9.16 3.63
CA TRP A 20 16.81 8.45 2.64
C TRP A 20 16.34 7.01 2.37
N LEU A 21 15.62 6.40 3.32
CA LEU A 21 15.06 5.05 3.18
C LEU A 21 13.70 5.10 2.47
N PHE A 22 12.83 6.02 2.87
CA PHE A 22 11.45 6.06 2.36
C PHE A 22 11.28 6.79 1.04
N ASN A 23 12.15 7.73 0.71
CA ASN A 23 12.19 8.36 -0.61
C ASN A 23 13.22 7.66 -1.53
N ASN A 24 13.50 6.38 -1.30
CA ASN A 24 14.42 5.60 -2.11
C ASN A 24 13.66 4.93 -3.26
N ASP A 25 14.21 4.99 -4.47
CA ASP A 25 13.72 4.30 -5.67
C ASP A 25 13.41 2.81 -5.44
N LEU A 26 14.10 2.15 -4.52
CA LEU A 26 13.85 0.75 -4.16
C LEU A 26 12.47 0.52 -3.54
N VAL A 27 12.02 1.43 -2.66
CA VAL A 27 10.71 1.34 -2.00
C VAL A 27 9.60 1.57 -3.02
N ASP A 28 9.82 2.51 -3.92
CA ASP A 28 8.92 2.83 -5.02
C ASP A 28 8.85 1.69 -6.06
N ALA A 29 9.99 1.10 -6.41
CA ALA A 29 10.06 -0.07 -7.28
C ALA A 29 9.32 -1.27 -6.66
N PHE A 30 9.46 -1.50 -5.35
CA PHE A 30 8.71 -2.54 -4.65
C PHE A 30 7.20 -2.32 -4.78
N ALA A 31 6.73 -1.08 -4.57
CA ALA A 31 5.32 -0.74 -4.70
C ALA A 31 4.79 -1.00 -6.12
N ILE A 32 5.56 -0.61 -7.14
CA ILE A 32 5.23 -0.86 -8.54
C ILE A 32 5.16 -2.36 -8.82
N ILE A 33 6.17 -3.14 -8.41
CA ILE A 33 6.23 -4.58 -8.65
C ILE A 33 5.05 -5.29 -8.02
N VAL A 34 4.70 -4.95 -6.77
CA VAL A 34 3.55 -5.53 -6.08
C VAL A 34 2.24 -5.16 -6.78
N GLY A 35 2.09 -3.90 -7.21
CA GLY A 35 0.92 -3.43 -7.95
C GLY A 35 0.75 -4.12 -9.31
N ILE A 36 1.82 -4.20 -10.10
CA ILE A 36 1.85 -4.94 -11.38
C ILE A 36 1.57 -6.42 -11.13
N GLY A 37 2.15 -6.99 -10.07
CA GLY A 37 1.93 -8.39 -9.67
C GLY A 37 0.46 -8.69 -9.41
N LEU A 38 -0.26 -7.81 -8.71
CA LEU A 38 -1.71 -7.94 -8.52
C LEU A 38 -2.48 -7.89 -9.84
N ILE A 39 -2.16 -6.93 -10.71
CA ILE A 39 -2.83 -6.77 -12.02
C ILE A 39 -2.59 -8.01 -12.88
N ALA A 40 -1.33 -8.44 -13.02
CA ALA A 40 -0.94 -9.61 -13.80
C ALA A 40 -1.57 -10.89 -13.23
N PHE A 41 -1.68 -11.02 -11.91
CA PHE A 41 -2.32 -12.16 -11.26
C PHE A 41 -3.81 -12.28 -11.63
N VAL A 42 -4.52 -11.14 -11.72
CA VAL A 42 -5.92 -11.09 -12.17
C VAL A 42 -6.02 -11.50 -13.64
N PHE A 43 -5.17 -10.96 -14.52
CA PHE A 43 -5.16 -11.31 -15.94
C PHE A 43 -4.79 -12.78 -16.20
N ALA A 44 -3.91 -13.36 -15.38
CA ALA A 44 -3.53 -14.77 -15.47
C ALA A 44 -4.61 -15.75 -14.93
N GLY A 45 -5.79 -15.25 -14.57
CA GLY A 45 -6.92 -16.07 -14.16
C GLY A 45 -6.92 -16.47 -12.68
N GLY A 46 -6.07 -15.86 -11.84
CA GLY A 46 -6.23 -15.84 -10.39
C GLY A 46 -6.29 -17.20 -9.67
N ARG A 47 -5.63 -18.24 -10.19
CA ARG A 47 -5.87 -19.62 -9.74
C ARG A 47 -5.15 -20.00 -8.43
N SER A 48 -4.07 -19.31 -8.08
CA SER A 48 -3.24 -19.65 -6.91
C SER A 48 -3.64 -18.85 -5.66
N GLN A 49 -4.21 -19.54 -4.67
CA GLN A 49 -4.61 -18.91 -3.40
C GLN A 49 -3.43 -18.36 -2.60
N LEU A 50 -2.28 -19.04 -2.65
CA LEU A 50 -1.08 -18.61 -1.95
C LEU A 50 -0.52 -17.32 -2.57
N ALA A 51 -0.45 -17.26 -3.90
CA ALA A 51 0.00 -16.05 -4.60
C ALA A 51 -0.92 -14.85 -4.32
N ASN A 52 -2.26 -15.06 -4.33
CA ASN A 52 -3.21 -14.00 -3.98
C ASN A 52 -3.00 -13.50 -2.55
N ALA A 53 -2.85 -14.41 -1.58
CA ALA A 53 -2.65 -14.06 -0.18
C ALA A 53 -1.33 -13.30 0.04
N VAL A 54 -0.23 -13.71 -0.62
CA VAL A 54 1.06 -13.02 -0.53
C VAL A 54 0.97 -11.63 -1.15
N LEU A 55 0.43 -11.49 -2.35
CA LEU A 55 0.29 -10.19 -3.03
C LEU A 55 -0.59 -9.21 -2.24
N LEU A 56 -1.72 -9.70 -1.69
CA LEU A 56 -2.59 -8.90 -0.82
C LEU A 56 -1.88 -8.53 0.49
N ALA A 57 -1.10 -9.43 1.09
CA ALA A 57 -0.33 -9.14 2.31
C ALA A 57 0.78 -8.10 2.06
N CYS A 58 1.55 -8.23 0.97
CA CYS A 58 2.55 -7.24 0.57
C CYS A 58 1.92 -5.87 0.33
N SER A 59 0.76 -5.83 -0.33
CA SER A 59 0.02 -4.60 -0.59
C SER A 59 -0.53 -3.98 0.70
N ALA A 60 -1.10 -4.78 1.60
CA ALA A 60 -1.59 -4.32 2.89
C ALA A 60 -0.46 -3.75 3.75
N PHE A 61 0.68 -4.44 3.81
CA PHE A 61 1.87 -3.97 4.53
C PHE A 61 2.34 -2.62 3.99
N PHE A 62 2.44 -2.48 2.66
CA PHE A 62 2.87 -1.24 2.03
C PHE A 62 1.90 -0.08 2.30
N LEU A 63 0.60 -0.29 2.12
CA LEU A 63 -0.40 0.74 2.43
C LEU A 63 -0.42 1.14 3.91
N MET A 64 -0.21 0.18 4.81
CA MET A 64 -0.15 0.46 6.25
C MET A 64 1.09 1.28 6.59
N MET A 65 2.25 0.96 6.00
CA MET A 65 3.47 1.76 6.12
C MET A 65 3.22 3.20 5.66
N LEU A 66 2.66 3.40 4.46
CA LEU A 66 2.31 4.74 3.95
C LEU A 66 1.37 5.49 4.89
N THR A 67 0.37 4.80 5.45
CA THR A 67 -0.60 5.40 6.38
C THR A 67 0.10 5.90 7.65
N VAL A 68 1.04 5.13 8.20
CA VAL A 68 1.81 5.54 9.39
C VAL A 68 2.70 6.74 9.09
N LEU A 69 3.41 6.74 7.96
CA LEU A 69 4.23 7.90 7.57
C LEU A 69 3.37 9.15 7.40
N GLN A 70 2.22 9.02 6.74
CA GLN A 70 1.32 10.14 6.49
C GLN A 70 0.67 10.65 7.79
N LEU A 71 0.33 9.76 8.72
CA LEU A 71 -0.12 10.13 10.07
C LEU A 71 0.96 10.89 10.82
N GLY A 72 2.22 10.49 10.69
CA GLY A 72 3.36 11.21 11.25
C GLY A 72 3.46 12.65 10.77
N HIS A 73 3.23 12.89 9.48
CA HIS A 73 3.18 14.24 8.91
C HIS A 73 2.02 15.07 9.48
N VAL A 74 0.85 14.47 9.68
CA VAL A 74 -0.29 15.18 10.26
C VAL A 74 -0.08 15.47 11.75
N LEU A 75 0.41 14.49 12.53
CA LEU A 75 0.49 14.58 13.98
C LEU A 75 1.72 15.36 14.46
N VAL A 76 2.87 15.19 13.80
CA VAL A 76 4.12 15.82 14.23
C VAL A 76 4.35 17.13 13.49
N MET A 77 4.13 17.14 12.17
CA MET A 77 4.38 18.31 11.32
C MET A 77 3.15 19.21 11.16
N HIS A 78 2.01 18.82 11.75
CA HIS A 78 0.74 19.57 11.70
C HIS A 78 0.26 19.87 10.26
N ASP A 79 0.66 19.04 9.29
CA ASP A 79 0.29 19.18 7.88
C ASP A 79 -1.05 18.50 7.58
N TYR A 80 -2.15 19.19 7.90
CA TYR A 80 -3.51 18.66 7.73
C TYR A 80 -3.95 18.54 6.27
N SER A 81 -3.21 19.10 5.30
CA SER A 81 -3.51 18.94 3.87
C SER A 81 -3.51 17.45 3.45
N ARG A 82 -2.79 16.62 4.21
CA ARG A 82 -2.63 15.19 3.99
C ARG A 82 -3.78 14.33 4.51
N LEU A 83 -4.76 14.89 5.22
CA LEU A 83 -5.90 14.12 5.78
C LEU A 83 -6.69 13.37 4.71
N LEU A 84 -6.96 13.98 3.56
CA LEU A 84 -7.66 13.31 2.45
C LEU A 84 -6.89 12.10 1.93
N SER A 85 -5.55 12.20 1.88
CA SER A 85 -4.71 11.08 1.46
C SER A 85 -4.74 9.92 2.45
N ILE A 86 -4.79 10.20 3.76
CA ILE A 86 -4.93 9.19 4.81
C ILE A 86 -6.27 8.47 4.70
N ILE A 87 -7.36 9.22 4.50
CA ILE A 87 -8.70 8.65 4.32
C ILE A 87 -8.70 7.71 3.10
N ALA A 88 -8.08 8.12 1.99
CA ALA A 88 -7.96 7.28 0.81
C ALA A 88 -7.14 6.00 1.07
N LEU A 89 -6.01 6.09 1.79
CA LEU A 89 -5.18 4.94 2.16
C LEU A 89 -5.93 3.94 3.05
N ILE A 90 -6.67 4.44 4.04
CA ILE A 90 -7.52 3.60 4.91
C ILE A 90 -8.62 2.93 4.08
N GLY A 91 -9.25 3.66 3.16
CA GLY A 91 -10.24 3.09 2.23
C GLY A 91 -9.68 1.92 1.42
N TRP A 92 -8.47 2.08 0.86
CA TRP A 92 -7.79 1.00 0.13
C TRP A 92 -7.40 -0.18 1.02
N LEU A 93 -6.95 0.08 2.25
CA LEU A 93 -6.68 -0.98 3.23
C LEU A 93 -7.93 -1.81 3.53
N LEU A 94 -9.09 -1.18 3.70
CA LEU A 94 -10.36 -1.86 3.92
C LEU A 94 -10.75 -2.72 2.70
N VAL A 95 -10.53 -2.22 1.48
CA VAL A 95 -10.75 -3.00 0.25
C VAL A 95 -9.86 -4.25 0.23
N ILE A 96 -8.57 -4.11 0.54
CA ILE A 96 -7.66 -5.26 0.58
C ILE A 96 -8.04 -6.25 1.68
N GLN A 97 -8.42 -5.78 2.86
CA GLN A 97 -8.88 -6.64 3.95
C GLN A 97 -10.17 -7.37 3.58
N HIS A 98 -11.12 -6.68 2.96
CA HIS A 98 -12.34 -7.29 2.43
C HIS A 98 -11.98 -8.39 1.42
N LEU A 99 -11.16 -8.09 0.41
CA LEU A 99 -10.71 -9.09 -0.57
C LEU A 99 -9.97 -10.28 0.06
N ALA A 100 -9.14 -10.04 1.07
CA ALA A 100 -8.43 -11.08 1.80
C ALA A 100 -9.36 -11.99 2.60
N VAL A 101 -10.39 -11.44 3.26
CA VAL A 101 -11.42 -12.19 3.98
C VAL A 101 -12.28 -13.00 3.01
N PHE A 102 -12.72 -12.39 1.91
CA PHE A 102 -13.53 -13.06 0.89
C PHE A 102 -12.77 -14.15 0.14
N SER A 103 -11.47 -13.97 -0.09
CA SER A 103 -10.60 -15.01 -0.64
C SER A 103 -10.55 -16.26 0.25
N LYS A 104 -10.80 -16.15 1.56
CA LYS A 104 -10.87 -17.29 2.48
C LYS A 104 -12.28 -17.89 2.58
N THR A 105 -13.35 -17.09 2.50
CA THR A 105 -14.74 -17.57 2.67
C THR A 105 -15.29 -18.38 1.50
N VAL A 106 -14.76 -18.22 0.28
CA VAL A 106 -15.13 -19.07 -0.87
C VAL A 106 -14.85 -20.56 -0.61
N ARG A 107 -13.98 -20.90 0.34
CA ARG A 107 -13.59 -22.29 0.65
C ARG A 107 -14.35 -22.95 1.80
N ARG A 108 -15.22 -22.25 2.55
CA ARG A 108 -16.09 -22.91 3.56
C ARG A 108 -17.32 -23.60 2.96
N ARG A 109 -17.54 -23.46 1.65
CA ARG A 109 -18.53 -24.23 0.88
C ARG A 109 -17.84 -25.23 -0.05
N LYS A 110 -17.15 -26.21 0.52
CA LYS A 110 -16.88 -27.50 -0.14
C LYS A 110 -16.90 -28.59 0.92
#